data_AF-A0ABD1VUW0-F1
#
_entry.id   AF-A0ABD1VUW0-F1
#
_cell.length_a   1.000
_cell.length_b   1.000
_cell.length_c   1.000
_cell.angle_alpha   90.00
_cell.angle_beta   90.00
_cell.angle_gamma   90.00
#
_symmetry.space_group_name_H-M   'P 1'
#
loop_
_entity.id
_entity.type
_entity.pdbx_description
1 polymer ?
#
loop_
_entity_poly.entity_id
_entity_poly.type
_entity_poly.pdbx_seq_one_letter_code
_entity_poly.pdbx_strand_id
1 'polypeptide(L)'
;MDLAQLLLWGGIVGIISPAILMKKTIKRTADSLVSTGLSKLGYIYVNIDDCWAESSRDDKGNLVAKKSTFPSGIKALADYVHSKGLKLGIYSDAGYYTCSKKQPGSLGHEEQDAKTFASWGIDYLKYDNCNNDASRPTLRYPVMTRALMNAGRPIFFSLCEWGDLHPALWGYNVGNSWRTTNDISDNWDSMVSRADQNEVYADLARPGGWNDPDMLEVGNGGMTKDEYIVHFSLWAISKSPLLIGCDVRNTSKDAMEIIANKEVIAVNQDELGVQAKKVRMEGDLEVWAGPLSHYRVAIVLLNRGPWRTSIIAQWDDIGFPPNTAVIARDLWKHKTLGTKFVGNLTATVDSHACKMYILKPVVLLPILQLREEEAEQPYVYTLYVPEDAVDVCVDAVVHRFVYGGQEHGGQEYDGQEQEEIGDRMEEGNEEDVDVQQDDGNVGDYYCWSPYLSHESPRDNWPIWPDMEYTAE
;
A
#
# COMPACT_ATOMS: atom_id res chain seq x y z
N MET A 1 -7.22 -15.56 -0.69
CA MET A 1 -6.31 -14.49 -1.14
C MET A 1 -5.21 -15.14 -1.92
N ASP A 2 -5.24 -14.98 -3.23
CA ASP A 2 -4.26 -15.53 -4.14
C ASP A 2 -3.00 -14.66 -4.15
N LEU A 3 -1.82 -15.29 -4.16
CA LEU A 3 -0.50 -14.64 -4.06
C LEU A 3 -0.18 -13.73 -5.25
N ALA A 4 -0.94 -13.84 -6.35
CA ALA A 4 -0.78 -13.03 -7.55
C ALA A 4 -1.28 -11.57 -7.40
N GLN A 5 -2.17 -11.27 -6.46
CA GLN A 5 -2.74 -9.91 -6.30
C GLN A 5 -1.87 -8.95 -5.47
N LEU A 6 -0.86 -9.44 -4.75
CA LEU A 6 0.05 -8.59 -3.96
C LEU A 6 1.04 -7.76 -4.80
N LEU A 7 1.24 -8.10 -6.08
CA LEU A 7 2.27 -7.46 -6.92
C LEU A 7 1.80 -6.18 -7.64
N LEU A 8 0.50 -5.90 -7.67
CA LEU A 8 -0.05 -4.73 -8.36
C LEU A 8 -0.57 -3.65 -7.41
N TRP A 9 -0.76 -3.96 -6.13
CA TRP A 9 -1.58 -3.12 -5.23
C TRP A 9 -0.98 -2.88 -3.82
N GLY A 10 0.15 -3.51 -3.47
CA GLY A 10 0.75 -3.42 -2.14
C GLY A 10 1.96 -2.48 -2.07
N GLY A 11 2.01 -1.60 -1.06
CA GLY A 11 3.28 -1.03 -0.60
C GLY A 11 4.30 -2.13 -0.30
N ILE A 12 5.60 -1.87 -0.45
CA ILE A 12 6.61 -2.92 -0.25
C ILE A 12 6.61 -3.35 1.20
N VAL A 13 6.63 -4.65 1.46
CA VAL A 13 6.88 -5.19 2.79
C VAL A 13 8.14 -6.07 2.70
N GLY A 14 9.20 -5.74 3.46
CA GLY A 14 10.52 -6.33 3.27
C GLY A 14 11.48 -6.11 4.44
N ILE A 15 12.76 -6.47 4.27
CA ILE A 15 13.84 -6.24 5.24
C ILE A 15 15.03 -5.62 4.51
N ILE A 16 15.68 -4.62 5.10
CA ILE A 16 17.00 -4.16 4.66
C ILE A 16 18.06 -4.60 5.69
N SER A 17 19.12 -5.25 5.21
CA SER A 17 20.25 -5.65 6.05
C SER A 17 21.41 -4.63 5.93
N PRO A 18 21.70 -3.80 6.95
CA PRO A 18 22.85 -2.89 6.93
C PRO A 18 24.19 -3.63 6.94
N ALA A 19 25.27 -2.94 6.55
CA ALA A 19 26.60 -3.51 6.33
C ALA A 19 27.16 -4.37 7.50
N ILE A 20 26.76 -4.11 8.74
CA ILE A 20 27.18 -4.86 9.94
C ILE A 20 26.53 -6.25 9.98
N LEU A 21 25.32 -6.42 9.43
CA LEU A 21 24.59 -7.68 9.35
C LEU A 21 25.11 -8.62 8.24
N MET A 22 25.81 -8.09 7.23
CA MET A 22 26.27 -8.87 6.06
C MET A 22 27.29 -9.96 6.39
N LYS A 23 28.16 -9.77 7.40
CA LYS A 23 29.08 -10.83 7.88
C LYS A 23 28.35 -12.00 8.54
N LYS A 24 27.09 -11.81 8.93
CA LYS A 24 26.21 -12.84 9.50
C LYS A 24 25.02 -13.03 8.53
N THR A 25 25.30 -13.65 7.39
CA THR A 25 24.43 -14.33 6.41
C THR A 25 23.00 -13.79 6.15
N ILE A 26 22.81 -13.11 5.01
CA ILE A 26 21.50 -12.83 4.36
C ILE A 26 20.63 -14.09 4.24
N LYS A 27 21.24 -15.27 4.01
CA LYS A 27 20.53 -16.56 4.00
C LYS A 27 19.79 -16.84 5.30
N ARG A 28 20.37 -16.50 6.45
CA ARG A 28 19.72 -16.68 7.76
C ARG A 28 18.57 -15.71 7.95
N THR A 29 18.69 -14.48 7.46
CA THR A 29 17.58 -13.52 7.43
C THR A 29 16.41 -14.07 6.60
N ALA A 30 16.69 -14.62 5.42
CA ALA A 30 15.68 -15.29 4.59
C ALA A 30 15.04 -16.49 5.32
N ASP A 31 15.83 -17.33 5.98
CA ASP A 31 15.30 -18.45 6.78
C ASP A 31 14.44 -17.96 7.95
N SER A 32 14.86 -16.88 8.62
CA SER A 32 14.10 -16.25 9.71
C SER A 32 12.77 -15.68 9.24
N LEU A 33 12.72 -14.99 8.08
CA LEU A 33 11.46 -14.51 7.49
C LEU A 33 10.45 -15.63 7.24
N VAL A 34 10.92 -16.80 6.81
CA VAL A 34 10.07 -17.98 6.61
C VAL A 34 9.66 -18.59 7.95
N SER A 35 10.62 -18.89 8.81
CA SER A 35 10.38 -19.63 10.07
C SER A 35 9.59 -18.83 11.11
N THR A 36 9.75 -17.50 11.16
CA THR A 36 8.95 -16.62 12.04
C THR A 36 7.53 -16.38 11.51
N GLY A 37 7.27 -16.70 10.24
CA GLY A 37 6.00 -16.46 9.58
C GLY A 37 5.84 -15.03 9.01
N LEU A 38 6.83 -14.15 9.16
CA LEU A 38 6.79 -12.78 8.60
C LEU A 38 6.58 -12.78 7.08
N SER A 39 7.19 -13.71 6.36
CA SER A 39 6.95 -13.88 4.91
C SER A 39 5.48 -14.11 4.56
N LYS A 40 4.72 -14.85 5.39
CA LYS A 40 3.28 -15.07 5.21
C LYS A 40 2.44 -13.83 5.50
N LEU A 41 3.03 -12.81 6.15
CA LEU A 41 2.43 -11.52 6.40
C LEU A 41 2.72 -10.50 5.29
N GLY A 42 3.55 -10.86 4.31
CA GLY A 42 3.91 -10.01 3.17
C GLY A 42 5.39 -9.58 3.14
N TYR A 43 6.18 -9.84 4.19
CA TYR A 43 7.62 -9.52 4.21
C TYR A 43 8.42 -10.46 3.29
N ILE A 44 8.39 -10.18 1.98
CA ILE A 44 8.96 -11.06 0.96
C ILE A 44 10.27 -10.55 0.36
N TYR A 45 10.58 -9.26 0.49
CA TYR A 45 11.83 -8.68 -0.03
C TYR A 45 12.96 -8.79 0.99
N VAL A 46 14.08 -9.41 0.60
CA VAL A 46 15.33 -9.46 1.35
C VAL A 46 16.33 -8.55 0.66
N ASN A 47 16.47 -7.32 1.14
CA ASN A 47 17.23 -6.28 0.48
C ASN A 47 18.65 -6.17 1.05
N ILE A 48 19.64 -6.25 0.17
CA ILE A 48 21.04 -5.99 0.46
C ILE A 48 21.28 -4.50 0.30
N ASP A 49 21.78 -3.83 1.34
CA ASP A 49 22.17 -2.42 1.28
C ASP A 49 23.63 -2.24 0.84
N ASP A 50 24.22 -1.07 1.06
CA ASP A 50 25.59 -0.74 0.66
C ASP A 50 26.65 -1.74 1.20
N CYS A 51 27.86 -1.68 0.63
CA CYS A 51 29.03 -2.48 0.98
C CYS A 51 29.02 -3.95 0.53
N TRP A 52 28.21 -4.34 -0.46
CA TRP A 52 28.15 -5.70 -1.00
C TRP A 52 29.15 -6.02 -2.12
N ALA A 53 29.62 -5.02 -2.86
CA ALA A 53 30.50 -5.19 -4.02
C ALA A 53 31.97 -4.86 -3.71
N GLU A 54 32.90 -5.46 -4.46
CA GLU A 54 34.32 -5.12 -4.41
C GLU A 54 34.52 -3.61 -4.66
N SER A 55 35.64 -3.06 -4.19
CA SER A 55 35.94 -1.62 -4.33
C SER A 55 36.14 -1.17 -5.78
N SER A 56 36.23 -2.10 -6.72
CA SER A 56 36.47 -1.85 -8.14
C SER A 56 35.64 -2.80 -8.99
N ARG A 57 35.24 -2.31 -10.16
CA ARG A 57 34.65 -3.14 -11.22
C ARG A 57 35.69 -4.12 -11.77
N ASP A 58 35.24 -5.19 -12.42
CA ASP A 58 36.14 -6.07 -13.17
C ASP A 58 36.68 -5.39 -14.45
N ASP A 59 37.58 -6.06 -15.15
CA ASP A 59 38.20 -5.56 -16.39
C ASP A 59 37.18 -5.32 -17.53
N LYS A 60 35.94 -5.82 -17.39
CA LYS A 60 34.83 -5.61 -18.33
C LYS A 60 33.89 -4.50 -17.87
N GLY A 61 34.16 -3.85 -16.74
CA GLY A 61 33.34 -2.79 -16.17
C GLY A 61 32.14 -3.29 -15.36
N ASN A 62 32.03 -4.58 -15.02
CA ASN A 62 30.91 -5.07 -14.22
C ASN A 62 31.15 -4.87 -12.72
N LEU A 63 30.08 -4.64 -11.97
CA LEU A 63 30.10 -4.77 -10.51
C LEU A 63 30.43 -6.21 -10.10
N VAL A 64 31.30 -6.37 -9.11
CA VAL A 64 31.74 -7.68 -8.61
C VAL A 64 31.34 -7.83 -7.16
N ALA A 65 30.68 -8.93 -6.80
CA ALA A 65 30.34 -9.22 -5.41
C ALA A 65 31.60 -9.42 -4.56
N LYS A 66 31.65 -8.86 -3.33
CA LYS A 66 32.79 -9.08 -2.43
C LYS A 66 33.00 -10.57 -2.17
N LYS A 67 34.13 -11.14 -2.59
CA LYS A 67 34.41 -12.58 -2.41
C LYS A 67 34.46 -13.00 -0.93
N SER A 68 34.86 -12.08 -0.06
CA SER A 68 34.95 -12.32 1.39
C SER A 68 33.59 -12.48 2.07
N THR A 69 32.53 -11.87 1.55
CA THR A 69 31.17 -11.92 2.13
C THR A 69 30.18 -12.68 1.25
N PHE A 70 30.37 -12.69 -0.06
CA PHE A 70 29.58 -13.41 -1.06
C PHE A 70 30.47 -14.33 -1.92
N PRO A 71 31.11 -15.35 -1.33
CA PRO A 71 32.02 -16.24 -2.04
C PRO A 71 31.34 -17.01 -3.19
N SER A 72 30.02 -17.23 -3.10
CA SER A 72 29.21 -17.87 -4.14
C SER A 72 28.61 -16.89 -5.15
N GLY A 73 28.87 -15.58 -5.00
CA GLY A 73 28.27 -14.52 -5.82
C GLY A 73 26.80 -14.22 -5.48
N ILE A 74 26.28 -13.14 -6.08
CA ILE A 74 24.91 -12.66 -5.84
C ILE A 74 23.85 -13.56 -6.50
N LYS A 75 24.11 -14.09 -7.70
CA LYS A 75 23.18 -15.03 -8.37
C LYS A 75 22.85 -16.24 -7.49
N ALA A 76 23.85 -16.91 -6.93
CA ALA A 76 23.62 -18.05 -6.05
C ALA A 76 22.87 -17.67 -4.75
N LEU A 77 22.97 -16.41 -4.31
CA LEU A 77 22.18 -15.90 -3.20
C LEU A 77 20.73 -15.63 -3.62
N ALA A 78 20.51 -15.05 -4.80
CA ALA A 78 19.18 -14.85 -5.37
C ALA A 78 18.45 -16.19 -5.52
N ASP A 79 19.09 -17.19 -6.14
CA ASP A 79 18.54 -18.53 -6.30
C ASP A 79 18.15 -19.15 -4.94
N TYR A 80 18.97 -18.94 -3.89
CA TYR A 80 18.64 -19.39 -2.53
C TYR A 80 17.42 -18.66 -1.97
N VAL A 81 17.36 -17.34 -2.08
CA VAL A 81 16.24 -16.52 -1.58
C VAL A 81 14.95 -16.87 -2.33
N HIS A 82 15.01 -17.04 -3.65
CA HIS A 82 13.89 -17.48 -4.49
C HIS A 82 13.40 -18.88 -4.12
N SER A 83 14.31 -19.81 -3.78
CA SER A 83 13.93 -21.16 -3.31
C SER A 83 13.11 -21.16 -2.02
N LYS A 84 13.09 -20.03 -1.30
CA LYS A 84 12.30 -19.81 -0.07
C LYS A 84 10.96 -19.11 -0.34
N GLY A 85 10.64 -18.83 -1.61
CA GLY A 85 9.47 -18.03 -1.99
C GLY A 85 9.62 -16.54 -1.70
N LEU A 86 10.86 -16.07 -1.50
CA LEU A 86 11.19 -14.66 -1.23
C LEU A 86 11.81 -14.01 -2.47
N LYS A 87 12.00 -12.70 -2.41
CA LYS A 87 12.61 -11.85 -3.45
C LYS A 87 13.91 -11.23 -2.94
N LEU A 88 14.90 -11.05 -3.81
CA LEU A 88 16.20 -10.46 -3.43
C LEU A 88 16.32 -9.04 -3.98
N GLY A 89 16.59 -8.09 -3.09
CA GLY A 89 16.95 -6.73 -3.45
C GLY A 89 18.44 -6.45 -3.37
N ILE A 90 18.88 -5.47 -4.14
CA ILE A 90 20.25 -4.98 -4.14
C ILE A 90 20.27 -3.45 -4.05
N TYR A 91 21.45 -2.90 -3.79
CA TYR A 91 21.70 -1.48 -3.65
C TYR A 91 22.74 -1.01 -4.68
N SER A 92 22.51 0.18 -5.24
CA SER A 92 23.53 0.95 -5.95
C SER A 92 23.28 2.45 -5.75
N ASP A 93 24.02 3.28 -6.47
CA ASP A 93 23.98 4.73 -6.36
C ASP A 93 23.92 5.38 -7.74
N ALA A 94 23.12 6.44 -7.88
CA ALA A 94 23.09 7.36 -9.01
C ALA A 94 24.30 8.32 -9.02
N GLY A 95 25.49 7.78 -8.74
CA GLY A 95 26.76 8.48 -8.66
C GLY A 95 27.93 7.57 -9.01
N TYR A 96 29.16 8.10 -8.92
CA TYR A 96 30.37 7.34 -9.27
C TYR A 96 30.74 6.30 -8.20
N TYR A 97 30.40 6.57 -6.95
CA TYR A 97 30.62 5.70 -5.79
C TYR A 97 29.39 5.73 -4.91
N THR A 98 29.15 4.65 -4.18
CA THR A 98 28.09 4.63 -3.17
C THR A 98 28.39 5.56 -2.00
N CYS A 99 27.39 5.86 -1.17
CA CYS A 99 27.56 6.74 0.00
C CYS A 99 28.72 6.34 0.93
N SER A 100 28.95 5.04 1.17
CA SER A 100 30.10 4.57 1.96
C SER A 100 31.46 4.75 1.28
N LYS A 101 31.46 5.02 -0.04
CA LYS A 101 32.64 5.03 -0.93
C LYS A 101 33.41 3.71 -0.91
N LYS A 102 32.76 2.61 -0.54
CA LYS A 102 33.39 1.27 -0.46
C LYS A 102 33.16 0.42 -1.70
N GLN A 103 32.28 0.83 -2.60
CA GLN A 103 32.05 0.20 -3.89
C GLN A 103 31.67 1.24 -4.96
N PRO A 104 31.80 0.91 -6.25
CA PRO A 104 31.34 1.77 -7.34
C PRO A 104 29.83 1.99 -7.30
N GLY A 105 29.38 3.18 -7.69
CA GLY A 105 27.99 3.45 -8.06
C GLY A 105 27.77 3.14 -9.55
N SER A 106 26.56 3.42 -10.06
CA SER A 106 26.15 3.05 -11.43
C SER A 106 26.07 4.22 -12.41
N LEU A 107 26.46 5.45 -12.04
CA LEU A 107 26.44 6.58 -12.96
C LEU A 107 27.33 6.31 -14.18
N GLY A 108 26.74 6.35 -15.38
CA GLY A 108 27.39 6.02 -16.65
C GLY A 108 27.53 4.52 -16.95
N HIS A 109 27.05 3.64 -16.06
CA HIS A 109 27.05 2.18 -16.20
C HIS A 109 25.64 1.58 -16.07
N GLU A 110 24.59 2.39 -16.16
CA GLU A 110 23.21 2.02 -15.81
C GLU A 110 22.72 0.82 -16.62
N GLU A 111 22.89 0.82 -17.95
CA GLU A 111 22.49 -0.30 -18.81
C GLU A 111 23.24 -1.60 -18.50
N GLN A 112 24.54 -1.49 -18.22
CA GLN A 112 25.39 -2.64 -17.91
C GLN A 112 25.02 -3.24 -16.55
N ASP A 113 24.83 -2.38 -15.55
CA ASP A 113 24.49 -2.79 -14.19
C ASP A 113 23.08 -3.35 -14.12
N ALA A 114 22.10 -2.73 -14.79
CA ALA A 114 20.73 -3.25 -14.88
C ALA A 114 20.69 -4.66 -15.50
N LYS A 115 21.43 -4.90 -16.60
CA LYS A 115 21.58 -6.23 -17.19
C LYS A 115 22.26 -7.21 -16.23
N THR A 116 23.26 -6.76 -15.49
CA THR A 116 23.94 -7.57 -14.47
C THR A 116 22.96 -7.99 -13.37
N PHE A 117 22.20 -7.04 -12.81
CA PHE A 117 21.19 -7.31 -11.79
C PHE A 117 20.11 -8.27 -12.29
N ALA A 118 19.59 -8.06 -13.50
CA ALA A 118 18.62 -8.96 -14.12
C ALA A 118 19.19 -10.38 -14.31
N SER A 119 20.44 -10.51 -14.77
CA SER A 119 21.11 -11.81 -14.95
C SER A 119 21.32 -12.57 -13.63
N TRP A 120 21.50 -11.81 -12.53
CA TRP A 120 21.58 -12.34 -11.18
C TRP A 120 20.22 -12.69 -10.57
N GLY A 121 19.11 -12.31 -11.20
CA GLY A 121 17.77 -12.55 -10.68
C GLY A 121 17.35 -11.56 -9.59
N ILE A 122 17.92 -10.36 -9.55
CA ILE A 122 17.48 -9.32 -8.61
C ILE A 122 16.02 -8.93 -8.89
N ASP A 123 15.29 -8.61 -7.83
CA ASP A 123 13.86 -8.26 -7.86
C ASP A 123 13.59 -6.81 -7.42
N TYR A 124 14.58 -6.16 -6.82
CA TYR A 124 14.48 -4.83 -6.21
C TYR A 124 15.81 -4.11 -6.28
N LEU A 125 15.80 -2.82 -6.63
CA LEU A 125 16.95 -1.93 -6.58
C LEU A 125 16.63 -0.71 -5.70
N LYS A 126 17.34 -0.57 -4.57
CA LYS A 126 17.49 0.73 -3.88
C LYS A 126 18.60 1.50 -4.58
N TYR A 127 18.32 2.73 -5.00
CA TYR A 127 19.23 3.53 -5.82
C TYR A 127 19.45 4.89 -5.19
N ASP A 128 20.65 5.08 -4.63
CA ASP A 128 21.03 6.22 -3.81
C ASP A 128 21.50 7.45 -4.61
N ASN A 129 21.89 8.53 -3.92
CA ASN A 129 22.16 9.83 -4.55
C ASN A 129 23.53 10.43 -4.22
N CYS A 130 24.47 9.68 -3.63
CA CYS A 130 25.79 10.19 -3.26
C CYS A 130 26.77 10.29 -4.44
N ASN A 131 27.86 11.05 -4.27
CA ASN A 131 29.01 11.11 -5.21
C ASN A 131 28.63 11.26 -6.70
N ASN A 132 27.57 11.98 -6.99
CA ASN A 132 27.15 12.32 -8.34
C ASN A 132 28.00 13.47 -8.92
N ASP A 133 27.79 13.77 -10.20
CA ASP A 133 28.46 14.83 -10.96
C ASP A 133 27.79 16.21 -10.81
N ALA A 134 27.05 16.43 -9.71
CA ALA A 134 26.17 17.57 -9.46
C ALA A 134 24.97 17.68 -10.43
N SER A 135 24.74 16.68 -11.29
CA SER A 135 23.51 16.63 -12.08
C SER A 135 22.30 16.32 -11.20
N ARG A 136 21.16 16.88 -11.61
CA ARG A 136 19.90 16.79 -10.87
C ARG A 136 19.37 15.34 -10.86
N PRO A 137 18.73 14.89 -9.77
CA PRO A 137 18.11 13.56 -9.72
C PRO A 137 17.08 13.34 -10.85
N THR A 138 16.36 14.39 -11.25
CA THR A 138 15.42 14.37 -12.39
C THR A 138 16.07 14.05 -13.75
N LEU A 139 17.39 14.11 -13.86
CA LEU A 139 18.13 13.69 -15.06
C LEU A 139 18.73 12.29 -14.91
N ARG A 140 19.30 11.98 -13.74
CA ARG A 140 20.01 10.71 -13.49
C ARG A 140 19.06 9.52 -13.33
N TYR A 141 18.05 9.64 -12.48
CA TYR A 141 17.16 8.51 -12.15
C TYR A 141 16.41 7.95 -13.36
N PRO A 142 15.86 8.77 -14.29
CA PRO A 142 15.22 8.26 -15.50
C PRO A 142 16.15 7.43 -16.41
N VAL A 143 17.48 7.61 -16.34
CA VAL A 143 18.43 6.77 -17.08
C VAL A 143 18.39 5.33 -16.55
N MET A 144 18.44 5.17 -15.23
CA MET A 144 18.33 3.86 -14.59
C MET A 144 16.94 3.24 -14.80
N THR A 145 15.85 4.02 -14.79
CA THR A 145 14.52 3.52 -15.14
C THR A 145 14.51 2.82 -16.51
N ARG A 146 15.02 3.49 -17.55
CA ARG A 146 15.10 2.92 -18.90
C ARG A 146 16.00 1.68 -18.94
N ALA A 147 17.13 1.71 -18.22
CA ALA A 147 18.03 0.58 -18.14
C ALA A 147 17.36 -0.66 -17.52
N LEU A 148 16.61 -0.49 -16.43
CA LEU A 148 15.85 -1.56 -15.77
C LEU A 148 14.74 -2.10 -16.67
N MET A 149 13.97 -1.24 -17.33
CA MET A 149 12.93 -1.65 -18.29
C MET A 149 13.51 -2.49 -19.44
N ASN A 150 14.72 -2.16 -19.90
CA ASN A 150 15.41 -2.85 -20.98
C ASN A 150 16.18 -4.11 -20.53
N ALA A 151 16.27 -4.38 -19.23
CA ALA A 151 17.06 -5.49 -18.69
C ALA A 151 16.37 -6.86 -18.81
N GLY A 152 15.10 -6.90 -19.21
CA GLY A 152 14.35 -8.14 -19.46
C GLY A 152 13.85 -8.87 -18.21
N ARG A 153 13.92 -8.22 -17.03
CA ARG A 153 13.37 -8.71 -15.76
C ARG A 153 12.71 -7.55 -15.01
N PRO A 154 11.46 -7.68 -14.52
CA PRO A 154 10.87 -6.68 -13.62
C PRO A 154 11.68 -6.55 -12.34
N ILE A 155 12.17 -5.34 -12.05
CA ILE A 155 12.92 -4.99 -10.85
C ILE A 155 12.21 -3.79 -10.22
N PHE A 156 11.75 -3.93 -8.98
CA PHE A 156 11.17 -2.82 -8.22
C PHE A 156 12.22 -1.72 -8.06
N PHE A 157 11.90 -0.49 -8.44
CA PHE A 157 12.85 0.62 -8.40
C PHE A 157 12.52 1.61 -7.28
N SER A 158 13.38 1.64 -6.26
CA SER A 158 13.27 2.51 -5.10
C SER A 158 14.30 3.62 -5.19
N LEU A 159 13.82 4.86 -5.30
CA LEU A 159 14.63 6.06 -5.39
C LEU A 159 15.03 6.51 -3.99
N CYS A 160 16.32 6.78 -3.78
CA CYS A 160 16.87 7.21 -2.51
C CYS A 160 17.68 8.50 -2.70
N GLU A 161 16.97 9.58 -3.04
CA GLU A 161 17.50 10.94 -3.19
C GLU A 161 17.17 11.89 -2.04
N TRP A 162 16.55 11.35 -0.99
CA TRP A 162 16.30 12.00 0.30
C TRP A 162 15.33 13.19 0.27
N GLY A 163 14.42 13.23 -0.69
CA GLY A 163 13.51 14.36 -0.91
C GLY A 163 14.10 15.47 -1.78
N ASP A 164 15.29 15.29 -2.35
CA ASP A 164 15.95 16.27 -3.20
C ASP A 164 15.13 16.57 -4.46
N LEU A 165 14.76 17.84 -4.61
CA LEU A 165 13.82 18.32 -5.63
C LEU A 165 12.43 17.65 -5.57
N HIS A 166 11.95 17.29 -4.38
CA HIS A 166 10.56 16.87 -4.13
C HIS A 166 10.12 15.69 -5.03
N PRO A 167 10.69 14.49 -4.84
CA PRO A 167 10.44 13.32 -5.70
C PRO A 167 8.97 12.92 -5.78
N ALA A 168 8.13 13.26 -4.81
CA ALA A 168 6.69 13.03 -4.92
C ALA A 168 6.05 13.71 -6.15
N LEU A 169 6.64 14.79 -6.67
CA LEU A 169 6.13 15.51 -7.84
C LEU A 169 6.51 14.85 -9.18
N TRP A 170 7.51 13.97 -9.21
CA TRP A 170 8.05 13.43 -10.47
C TRP A 170 8.40 11.93 -10.45
N GLY A 171 8.62 11.35 -9.27
CA GLY A 171 9.08 9.99 -9.02
C GLY A 171 8.13 8.91 -9.52
N TYR A 172 6.82 9.19 -9.56
CA TYR A 172 5.81 8.25 -10.06
C TYR A 172 6.09 7.77 -11.50
N ASN A 173 6.60 8.64 -12.37
CA ASN A 173 6.94 8.29 -13.75
C ASN A 173 8.32 7.62 -13.87
N VAL A 174 9.05 7.48 -12.77
CA VAL A 174 10.47 7.09 -12.75
C VAL A 174 10.66 5.78 -12.01
N GLY A 175 10.02 5.57 -10.87
CA GLY A 175 10.13 4.34 -10.10
C GLY A 175 8.90 4.06 -9.25
N ASN A 176 9.03 3.10 -8.36
CA ASN A 176 7.92 2.52 -7.62
C ASN A 176 7.81 3.05 -6.18
N SER A 177 8.91 3.57 -5.63
CA SER A 177 8.89 4.37 -4.40
C SER A 177 10.02 5.40 -4.42
N TRP A 178 9.91 6.44 -3.60
CA TRP A 178 10.95 7.46 -3.46
C TRP A 178 11.06 7.97 -2.03
N ARG A 179 12.29 8.08 -1.54
CA ARG A 179 12.59 8.64 -0.22
C ARG A 179 12.13 10.09 -0.15
N THR A 180 11.29 10.47 0.81
CA THR A 180 10.84 11.87 0.94
C THR A 180 11.71 12.70 1.86
N THR A 181 12.66 12.07 2.54
CA THR A 181 13.42 12.65 3.66
C THR A 181 14.85 12.14 3.70
N ASN A 182 15.70 12.86 4.45
CA ASN A 182 16.97 12.32 4.95
C ASN A 182 16.75 11.05 5.79
N ASP A 183 17.84 10.34 6.06
CA ASP A 183 17.82 9.06 6.78
C ASP A 183 17.14 9.17 8.15
N ILE A 184 16.41 8.12 8.49
CA ILE A 184 15.89 7.91 9.84
C ILE A 184 17.02 7.50 10.79
N SER A 185 16.78 7.71 12.08
CA SER A 185 17.61 7.21 13.16
C SER A 185 16.68 6.63 14.22
N ASP A 186 17.14 5.61 14.95
CA ASP A 186 16.39 4.96 16.03
C ASP A 186 16.22 5.86 17.28
N ASN A 187 15.39 6.90 17.15
CA ASN A 187 14.93 7.76 18.24
C ASN A 187 13.62 8.46 17.83
N TRP A 188 12.86 8.87 18.84
CA TRP A 188 11.54 9.50 18.70
C TRP A 188 11.55 10.72 17.77
N ASP A 189 12.45 11.67 18.00
CA ASP A 189 12.48 12.94 17.26
C ASP A 189 12.75 12.73 15.76
N SER A 190 13.69 11.82 15.44
CA SER A 190 13.96 11.45 14.05
C SER A 190 12.71 10.85 13.41
N MET A 191 12.13 9.81 14.04
CA MET A 191 10.96 9.10 13.53
C MET A 191 9.78 10.04 13.27
N VAL A 192 9.41 10.88 14.24
CA VAL A 192 8.29 11.81 14.09
C VAL A 192 8.60 12.88 13.04
N SER A 193 9.83 13.39 12.98
CA SER A 193 10.21 14.36 11.94
C SER A 193 10.15 13.78 10.52
N ARG A 194 10.38 12.47 10.35
CA ARG A 194 10.22 11.79 9.06
C ARG A 194 8.74 11.70 8.67
N ALA A 195 7.88 11.33 9.62
CA ALA A 195 6.44 11.30 9.40
C ALA A 195 5.90 12.68 9.00
N ASP A 196 6.29 13.74 9.73
CA ASP A 196 5.88 15.13 9.45
C ASP A 196 6.33 15.61 8.06
N GLN A 197 7.55 15.28 7.63
CA GLN A 197 8.02 15.67 6.28
C GLN A 197 7.35 14.87 5.17
N ASN A 198 7.02 13.60 5.44
CA ASN A 198 6.39 12.71 4.49
C ASN A 198 4.91 13.04 4.24
N GLU A 199 4.19 13.51 5.27
CA GLU A 199 2.75 13.76 5.20
C GLU A 199 2.37 14.82 4.17
N VAL A 200 3.25 15.79 3.92
CA VAL A 200 3.04 16.89 2.96
C VAL A 200 2.80 16.36 1.54
N TYR A 201 3.24 15.14 1.24
CA TYR A 201 3.08 14.50 -0.06
C TYR A 201 1.98 13.44 -0.09
N ALA A 202 1.14 13.35 0.93
CA ALA A 202 0.12 12.30 1.04
C ALA A 202 -0.78 12.20 -0.20
N ASP A 203 -1.20 13.33 -0.76
CA ASP A 203 -2.08 13.38 -1.92
C ASP A 203 -1.41 12.92 -3.24
N LEU A 204 -0.11 12.61 -3.23
CA LEU A 204 0.67 12.19 -4.40
C LEU A 204 0.99 10.69 -4.43
N ALA A 205 0.90 10.00 -3.28
CA ALA A 205 1.05 8.56 -3.23
C ALA A 205 -0.17 7.86 -3.84
N ARG A 206 0.08 6.78 -4.59
CA ARG A 206 -0.95 6.00 -5.27
C ARG A 206 -0.42 4.62 -5.65
N PRO A 207 -1.28 3.65 -5.99
CA PRO A 207 -0.84 2.35 -6.52
C PRO A 207 0.25 2.49 -7.59
N GLY A 208 1.37 1.83 -7.36
CA GLY A 208 2.55 1.86 -8.22
C GLY A 208 3.60 2.94 -7.89
N GLY A 209 3.31 3.91 -7.03
CA GLY A 209 4.27 4.96 -6.61
C GLY A 209 4.03 5.48 -5.20
N TRP A 210 4.95 5.14 -4.30
CA TRP A 210 4.80 5.36 -2.85
C TRP A 210 5.84 6.33 -2.28
N ASN A 211 5.40 7.22 -1.40
CA ASN A 211 6.32 8.00 -0.58
C ASN A 211 7.01 7.09 0.45
N ASP A 212 8.33 7.23 0.59
CA ASP A 212 9.16 6.42 1.47
C ASP A 212 9.79 7.29 2.58
N PRO A 213 9.20 7.32 3.79
CA PRO A 213 9.78 7.96 4.98
C PRO A 213 10.97 7.21 5.59
N ASP A 214 11.57 6.25 4.87
CA ASP A 214 12.71 5.40 5.25
C ASP A 214 12.32 4.12 6.02
N MET A 215 13.32 3.31 6.37
CA MET A 215 13.17 1.99 7.00
C MET A 215 12.53 2.02 8.40
N LEU A 216 11.98 0.88 8.81
CA LEU A 216 11.48 0.67 10.17
C LEU A 216 12.62 0.42 11.15
N GLU A 217 12.67 1.22 12.22
CA GLU A 217 13.62 1.09 13.34
C GLU A 217 13.13 0.15 14.45
N VAL A 218 11.95 -0.47 14.26
CA VAL A 218 11.29 -1.32 15.27
C VAL A 218 12.22 -2.42 15.77
N GLY A 219 12.56 -2.36 17.06
CA GLY A 219 13.36 -3.37 17.75
C GLY A 219 14.87 -3.09 17.78
N ASN A 220 15.34 -1.92 17.34
CA ASN A 220 16.75 -1.55 17.39
C ASN A 220 17.22 -1.01 18.77
N GLY A 221 16.28 -0.64 19.64
CA GLY A 221 16.49 -0.40 21.08
C GLY A 221 16.56 1.06 21.51
N GLY A 222 16.49 2.02 20.58
CA GLY A 222 16.55 3.46 20.83
C GLY A 222 15.19 4.12 21.13
N MET A 223 14.09 3.41 20.94
CA MET A 223 12.73 3.85 21.29
C MET A 223 12.02 2.87 22.23
N THR A 224 11.02 3.36 22.96
CA THR A 224 10.13 2.54 23.80
C THR A 224 9.18 1.70 22.94
N LYS A 225 8.49 0.72 23.56
CA LYS A 225 7.48 -0.09 22.86
C LYS A 225 6.36 0.77 22.28
N ASP A 226 5.86 1.74 23.04
CA ASP A 226 4.77 2.62 22.59
C ASP A 226 5.22 3.53 21.43
N GLU A 227 6.46 4.02 21.48
CA GLU A 227 7.05 4.81 20.39
C GLU A 227 7.24 3.97 19.11
N TYR A 228 7.63 2.69 19.22
CA TYR A 228 7.66 1.78 18.08
C TYR A 228 6.27 1.43 17.55
N ILE A 229 5.25 1.36 18.42
CA ILE A 229 3.85 1.23 18.00
C ILE A 229 3.42 2.46 17.19
N VAL A 230 3.77 3.67 17.63
CA VAL A 230 3.54 4.91 16.86
C VAL A 230 4.23 4.83 15.51
N HIS A 231 5.53 4.51 15.50
CA HIS A 231 6.33 4.40 14.28
C HIS A 231 5.69 3.46 13.26
N PHE A 232 5.33 2.24 13.67
CA PHE A 232 4.73 1.27 12.78
C PHE A 232 3.33 1.70 12.31
N SER A 233 2.53 2.32 13.19
CA SER A 233 1.20 2.83 12.84
C SER A 233 1.25 3.96 11.82
N LEU A 234 2.18 4.92 11.99
CA LEU A 234 2.35 6.04 11.08
C LEU A 234 2.87 5.59 9.71
N TRP A 235 3.82 4.65 9.67
CA TRP A 235 4.29 4.08 8.40
C TRP A 235 3.19 3.31 7.69
N ALA A 236 2.43 2.50 8.43
CA ALA A 236 1.36 1.71 7.88
C ALA A 236 0.25 2.59 7.29
N ILE A 237 -0.26 3.56 8.07
CA ILE A 237 -1.33 4.46 7.61
C ILE A 237 -0.85 5.38 6.47
N SER A 238 0.45 5.67 6.41
CA SER A 238 1.05 6.48 5.35
C SER A 238 1.30 5.71 4.04
N LYS A 239 0.94 4.42 3.96
CA LYS A 239 1.25 3.56 2.80
C LYS A 239 2.75 3.49 2.46
N SER A 240 3.59 3.72 3.46
CA SER A 240 5.04 3.62 3.33
C SER A 240 5.46 2.17 3.03
N PRO A 241 6.55 1.96 2.29
CA PRO A 241 7.31 0.71 2.37
C PRO A 241 7.60 0.28 3.82
N LEU A 242 7.11 -0.89 4.22
CA LEU A 242 7.38 -1.51 5.52
C LEU A 242 8.64 -2.38 5.44
N LEU A 243 9.81 -1.72 5.41
CA LEU A 243 11.12 -2.37 5.38
C LEU A 243 11.70 -2.51 6.79
N ILE A 244 11.73 -3.71 7.36
CA ILE A 244 12.32 -3.99 8.69
C ILE A 244 13.82 -3.72 8.64
N GLY A 245 14.30 -2.85 9.54
CA GLY A 245 15.72 -2.52 9.70
C GLY A 245 16.43 -3.27 10.84
N CYS A 246 15.72 -4.09 11.62
CA CYS A 246 16.28 -4.83 12.76
C CYS A 246 16.73 -6.26 12.43
N ASP A 247 17.46 -6.89 13.35
CA ASP A 247 17.88 -8.29 13.21
C ASP A 247 16.72 -9.27 13.48
N VAL A 248 16.03 -9.70 12.42
CA VAL A 248 14.89 -10.64 12.52
C VAL A 248 15.24 -12.05 13.00
N ARG A 249 16.52 -12.37 13.15
CA ARG A 249 16.94 -13.66 13.72
C ARG A 249 16.86 -13.67 15.24
N ASN A 250 16.82 -12.48 15.85
CA ASN A 250 16.82 -12.30 17.29
C ASN A 250 15.94 -11.09 17.68
N THR A 251 14.70 -11.08 17.19
CA THR A 251 13.72 -10.04 17.54
C THR A 251 13.15 -10.29 18.93
N SER A 252 12.98 -9.23 19.73
CA SER A 252 12.25 -9.32 20.99
C SER A 252 10.77 -9.67 20.75
N LYS A 253 10.08 -10.19 21.78
CA LYS A 253 8.64 -10.46 21.68
C LYS A 253 7.84 -9.20 21.36
N ASP A 254 8.21 -8.07 21.97
CA ASP A 254 7.55 -6.79 21.74
C ASP A 254 7.73 -6.31 20.30
N ALA A 255 8.95 -6.35 19.76
CA ALA A 255 9.17 -5.96 18.37
C ALA A 255 8.46 -6.90 17.39
N MET A 256 8.44 -8.20 17.67
CA MET A 256 7.70 -9.18 16.85
C MET A 256 6.18 -8.94 16.89
N GLU A 257 5.61 -8.61 18.05
CA GLU A 257 4.19 -8.25 18.19
C GLU A 257 3.82 -7.04 17.31
N ILE A 258 4.73 -6.06 17.21
CA ILE A 258 4.55 -4.86 16.40
C ILE A 258 4.59 -5.21 14.91
N ILE A 259 5.71 -5.77 14.43
CA ILE A 259 5.91 -6.03 12.99
C ILE A 259 5.05 -7.19 12.46
N ALA A 260 4.46 -8.02 13.33
CA ALA A 260 3.59 -9.12 12.92
C ALA A 260 2.08 -8.78 12.99
N ASN A 261 1.71 -7.53 13.30
CA ASN A 261 0.30 -7.15 13.41
C ASN A 261 -0.39 -7.12 12.05
N LYS A 262 -1.11 -8.20 11.74
CA LYS A 262 -1.88 -8.40 10.50
C LYS A 262 -2.90 -7.29 10.21
N GLU A 263 -3.54 -6.73 11.23
CA GLU A 263 -4.57 -5.71 11.04
C GLU A 263 -3.96 -4.37 10.63
N VAL A 264 -2.82 -4.02 11.22
CA VAL A 264 -2.08 -2.80 10.85
C VAL A 264 -1.43 -2.96 9.47
N ILE A 265 -0.87 -4.13 9.16
CA ILE A 265 -0.36 -4.44 7.82
C ILE A 265 -1.48 -4.36 6.78
N ALA A 266 -2.69 -4.86 7.09
CA ALA A 266 -3.83 -4.76 6.17
C ALA A 266 -4.24 -3.31 5.90
N VAL A 267 -4.06 -2.39 6.85
CA VAL A 267 -4.23 -0.95 6.59
C VAL A 267 -3.20 -0.46 5.59
N ASN A 268 -1.92 -0.83 5.73
CA ASN A 268 -0.88 -0.45 4.76
C ASN A 268 -1.15 -1.03 3.36
N GLN A 269 -1.62 -2.27 3.28
CA GLN A 269 -1.84 -3.03 2.06
C GLN A 269 -3.24 -2.89 1.46
N ASP A 270 -4.07 -2.00 2.01
CA ASP A 270 -5.43 -1.80 1.51
C ASP A 270 -5.43 -1.31 0.06
N GLU A 271 -6.24 -1.97 -0.78
CA GLU A 271 -6.27 -1.84 -2.24
C GLU A 271 -6.59 -0.44 -2.76
N LEU A 272 -7.29 0.38 -1.95
CA LEU A 272 -7.59 1.76 -2.33
C LEU A 272 -6.29 2.57 -2.48
N GLY A 273 -5.23 2.19 -1.77
CA GLY A 273 -3.89 2.74 -1.98
C GLY A 273 -3.76 4.23 -1.67
N VAL A 274 -4.66 4.80 -0.85
CA VAL A 274 -4.62 6.21 -0.45
C VAL A 274 -3.79 6.37 0.82
N GLN A 275 -2.77 7.21 0.75
CA GLN A 275 -1.98 7.61 1.91
C GLN A 275 -2.79 8.51 2.84
N ALA A 276 -2.90 8.14 4.12
CA ALA A 276 -3.50 9.00 5.12
C ALA A 276 -2.65 10.25 5.39
N LYS A 277 -3.30 11.29 5.89
CA LYS A 277 -2.67 12.54 6.32
C LYS A 277 -3.15 12.95 7.71
N LYS A 278 -2.39 13.85 8.34
CA LYS A 278 -2.84 14.54 9.54
C LYS A 278 -3.99 15.47 9.20
N VAL A 279 -5.15 15.20 9.80
CA VAL A 279 -6.39 15.96 9.59
C VAL A 279 -6.67 16.96 10.70
N ARG A 280 -6.06 16.76 11.88
CA ARG A 280 -6.13 17.68 13.02
C ARG A 280 -4.85 17.64 13.83
N MET A 281 -4.43 18.81 14.32
CA MET A 281 -3.31 18.97 15.23
C MET A 281 -3.63 20.04 16.27
N GLU A 282 -3.56 19.70 17.55
CA GLU A 282 -3.80 20.60 18.68
C GLU A 282 -2.64 20.47 19.68
N GLY A 283 -1.63 21.32 19.52
CA GLY A 283 -0.37 21.17 20.25
C GLY A 283 0.30 19.85 19.90
N ASP A 284 0.51 18.99 20.90
CA ASP A 284 1.14 17.68 20.75
C ASP A 284 0.15 16.55 20.38
N LEU A 285 -1.14 16.86 20.23
CA LEU A 285 -2.19 15.89 19.95
C LEU A 285 -2.53 15.91 18.46
N GLU A 286 -2.50 14.75 17.83
CA GLU A 286 -2.73 14.62 16.40
C GLU A 286 -3.79 13.57 16.07
N VAL A 287 -4.56 13.85 15.02
CA VAL A 287 -5.45 12.89 14.36
C VAL A 287 -4.97 12.73 12.94
N TRP A 288 -4.61 11.51 12.58
CA TRP A 288 -4.32 11.09 11.21
C TRP A 288 -5.47 10.25 10.70
N ALA A 289 -5.86 10.45 9.45
CA ALA A 289 -6.95 9.70 8.84
C ALA A 289 -6.74 9.52 7.34
N GLY A 290 -7.25 8.41 6.82
CA GLY A 290 -7.31 8.13 5.40
C GLY A 290 -8.38 7.10 5.07
N PRO A 291 -9.03 7.21 3.90
CA PRO A 291 -10.01 6.24 3.46
C PRO A 291 -9.34 4.90 3.17
N LEU A 292 -10.12 3.83 3.34
CA LEU A 292 -9.81 2.47 2.95
C LEU A 292 -10.92 1.94 2.04
N SER A 293 -10.66 0.83 1.37
CA SER A 293 -11.65 0.06 0.61
C SER A 293 -12.92 -0.23 1.42
N HIS A 294 -14.04 -0.37 0.71
CA HIS A 294 -15.37 -0.62 1.28
C HIS A 294 -15.84 0.46 2.25
N TYR A 295 -15.58 1.73 1.92
CA TYR A 295 -16.04 2.89 2.68
C TYR A 295 -15.59 2.89 4.15
N ARG A 296 -14.44 2.26 4.43
CA ARG A 296 -13.87 2.27 5.78
C ARG A 296 -12.91 3.46 5.91
N VAL A 297 -12.62 3.86 7.13
CA VAL A 297 -11.61 4.90 7.42
C VAL A 297 -10.63 4.35 8.44
N ALA A 298 -9.33 4.44 8.15
CA ALA A 298 -8.29 4.23 9.15
C ALA A 298 -8.03 5.53 9.89
N ILE A 299 -7.88 5.48 11.21
CA ILE A 299 -7.45 6.62 12.02
C ILE A 299 -6.31 6.25 12.96
N VAL A 300 -5.40 7.19 13.20
CA VAL A 300 -4.40 7.15 14.28
C VAL A 300 -4.60 8.38 15.17
N LEU A 301 -4.83 8.15 16.45
CA LEU A 301 -4.85 9.18 17.49
C LEU A 301 -3.50 9.17 18.19
N LEU A 302 -2.68 10.18 17.93
CA LEU A 302 -1.29 10.25 18.36
C LEU A 302 -1.11 11.32 19.43
N ASN A 303 -0.54 10.92 20.58
CA ASN A 303 -0.11 11.83 21.62
C ASN A 303 1.42 11.95 21.59
N ARG A 304 1.92 13.07 21.07
CA ARG A 304 3.35 13.43 21.10
C ARG A 304 3.78 14.04 22.43
N GLY A 305 2.82 14.35 23.30
CA GLY A 305 3.05 15.12 24.52
C GLY A 305 3.50 14.23 25.68
N PRO A 306 4.04 14.85 26.75
CA PRO A 306 4.59 14.14 27.90
C PRO A 306 3.53 13.57 28.86
N TRP A 307 2.24 13.87 28.64
CA TRP A 307 1.16 13.54 29.56
C TRP A 307 0.07 12.73 28.87
N ARG A 308 -0.49 11.75 29.59
CA ARG A 308 -1.67 11.01 29.16
C ARG A 308 -2.85 11.95 28.93
N THR A 309 -3.36 11.98 27.71
CA THR A 309 -4.35 12.98 27.28
C THR A 309 -5.44 12.32 26.43
N SER A 310 -6.66 12.88 26.46
CA SER A 310 -7.75 12.43 25.59
C SER A 310 -7.68 13.15 24.24
N ILE A 311 -7.83 12.38 23.17
CA ILE A 311 -7.84 12.87 21.79
C ILE A 311 -9.21 12.52 21.19
N ILE A 312 -9.78 13.44 20.42
CA ILE A 312 -11.08 13.29 19.78
C ILE A 312 -10.89 13.34 18.26
N ALA A 313 -11.32 12.29 17.55
CA ALA A 313 -11.52 12.33 16.10
C ALA A 313 -12.96 12.73 15.81
N GLN A 314 -13.16 13.89 15.17
CA GLN A 314 -14.47 14.37 14.72
C GLN A 314 -14.77 13.85 13.31
N TRP A 315 -16.03 13.55 13.01
CA TRP A 315 -16.43 12.99 11.71
C TRP A 315 -16.13 13.95 10.56
N ASP A 316 -16.30 15.25 10.81
CA ASP A 316 -15.99 16.32 9.86
C ASP A 316 -14.51 16.34 9.45
N ASP A 317 -13.59 15.90 10.32
CA ASP A 317 -12.15 15.84 9.99
C ASP A 317 -11.79 14.59 9.17
N ILE A 318 -12.56 13.51 9.35
CA ILE A 318 -12.25 12.18 8.82
C ILE A 318 -13.21 11.76 7.70
N GLY A 319 -13.88 12.73 7.11
CA GLY A 319 -14.68 12.58 5.92
C GLY A 319 -15.94 11.72 6.07
N PHE A 320 -16.49 11.56 7.28
CA PHE A 320 -17.82 10.96 7.46
C PHE A 320 -18.89 12.05 7.56
N PRO A 321 -20.11 11.83 7.03
CA PRO A 321 -21.26 12.65 7.37
C PRO A 321 -21.50 12.66 8.90
N PRO A 322 -21.89 13.78 9.52
CA PRO A 322 -21.97 13.92 10.99
C PRO A 322 -22.79 12.84 11.71
N ASN A 323 -23.87 12.37 11.07
CA ASN A 323 -24.80 11.39 11.65
C ASN A 323 -24.43 9.93 11.34
N THR A 324 -23.29 9.69 10.68
CA THR A 324 -22.85 8.34 10.33
C THR A 324 -22.56 7.53 11.58
N ALA A 325 -23.31 6.45 11.80
CA ALA A 325 -22.99 5.47 12.83
C ALA A 325 -21.87 4.55 12.35
N VAL A 326 -20.82 4.38 13.13
CA VAL A 326 -19.70 3.48 12.80
C VAL A 326 -19.42 2.50 13.93
N ILE A 327 -18.84 1.36 13.57
CA ILE A 327 -18.20 0.43 14.49
C ILE A 327 -16.70 0.65 14.40
N ALA A 328 -16.05 0.77 15.56
CA ALA A 328 -14.61 0.97 15.66
C ALA A 328 -13.89 -0.34 16.06
N ARG A 329 -12.85 -0.70 15.32
CA ARG A 329 -11.94 -1.82 15.61
C ARG A 329 -10.60 -1.27 16.06
N ASP A 330 -10.20 -1.53 17.31
CA ASP A 330 -8.86 -1.21 17.85
C ASP A 330 -7.85 -2.26 17.36
N LEU A 331 -6.91 -1.83 16.51
CA LEU A 331 -6.01 -2.73 15.79
C LEU A 331 -4.88 -3.26 16.68
N TRP A 332 -4.51 -2.53 17.73
CA TRP A 332 -3.45 -2.92 18.66
C TRP A 332 -3.99 -3.78 19.81
N LYS A 333 -5.26 -3.59 20.19
CA LYS A 333 -5.93 -4.47 21.16
C LYS A 333 -6.60 -5.68 20.52
N HIS A 334 -6.61 -5.76 19.20
CA HIS A 334 -7.39 -6.75 18.46
C HIS A 334 -8.83 -6.86 18.98
N LYS A 335 -9.48 -5.71 19.22
CA LYS A 335 -10.82 -5.66 19.81
C LYS A 335 -11.75 -4.69 19.10
N THR A 336 -12.94 -5.17 18.74
CA THR A 336 -14.04 -4.32 18.29
C THR A 336 -14.66 -3.67 19.53
N LEU A 337 -14.79 -2.35 19.51
CA LEU A 337 -15.40 -1.62 20.60
C LEU A 337 -16.91 -1.90 20.63
N GLY A 338 -17.45 -2.16 21.82
CA GLY A 338 -18.84 -2.63 21.99
C GLY A 338 -19.90 -1.55 21.77
N THR A 339 -19.49 -0.31 21.54
CA THR A 339 -20.37 0.83 21.30
C THR A 339 -20.28 1.27 19.85
N LYS A 340 -21.42 1.67 19.27
CA LYS A 340 -21.44 2.44 18.02
C LYS A 340 -21.02 3.88 18.33
N PHE A 341 -20.31 4.50 17.40
CA PHE A 341 -19.89 5.89 17.50
C PHE A 341 -20.63 6.72 16.44
N VAL A 342 -21.04 7.93 16.81
CA VAL A 342 -21.71 8.89 15.92
C VAL A 342 -21.10 10.25 16.20
N GLY A 343 -20.76 11.00 15.15
CA GLY A 343 -20.18 12.34 15.21
C GLY A 343 -18.71 12.38 15.64
N ASN A 344 -18.28 11.55 16.60
CA ASN A 344 -16.88 11.47 17.01
C ASN A 344 -16.49 10.14 17.69
N LEU A 345 -15.18 9.93 17.81
CA LEU A 345 -14.56 8.93 18.68
C LEU A 345 -13.53 9.61 19.58
N THR A 346 -13.68 9.44 20.89
CA THR A 346 -12.71 9.90 21.89
C THR A 346 -11.93 8.73 22.47
N ALA A 347 -10.61 8.85 22.57
CA ALA A 347 -9.78 7.89 23.29
C ALA A 347 -8.72 8.58 24.14
N THR A 348 -8.43 8.01 25.31
CA THR A 348 -7.30 8.43 26.14
C THR A 348 -6.02 7.71 25.70
N VAL A 349 -4.98 8.49 25.43
CA VAL A 349 -3.71 8.04 24.87
C VAL A 349 -2.58 8.43 25.84
N ASP A 350 -1.73 7.46 26.18
CA ASP A 350 -0.57 7.71 27.05
C ASP A 350 0.48 8.58 26.33
N SER A 351 1.49 9.04 27.07
CA SER A 351 2.60 9.85 26.52
C SER A 351 3.34 9.07 25.43
N HIS A 352 3.67 9.71 24.31
CA HIS A 352 4.39 9.10 23.18
C HIS A 352 3.78 7.78 22.68
N ALA A 353 2.46 7.70 22.73
CA ALA A 353 1.70 6.53 22.34
C ALA A 353 0.64 6.91 21.30
N CYS A 354 0.05 5.89 20.68
CA CYS A 354 -1.11 6.08 19.83
C CYS A 354 -2.24 5.06 20.09
N LYS A 355 -3.39 5.36 19.52
CA LYS A 355 -4.43 4.37 19.23
C LYS A 355 -4.67 4.35 17.73
N MET A 356 -4.82 3.16 17.17
CA MET A 356 -5.11 2.98 15.75
C MET A 356 -6.42 2.22 15.61
N TYR A 357 -7.33 2.75 14.80
CA TYR A 357 -8.63 2.17 14.57
C TYR A 357 -8.94 2.04 13.08
N ILE A 358 -9.71 1.01 12.74
CA ILE A 358 -10.54 1.02 11.53
C ILE A 358 -11.97 1.35 11.95
N LEU A 359 -12.55 2.34 11.30
CA LEU A 359 -13.95 2.73 11.43
C LEU A 359 -14.71 2.18 10.23
N LYS A 360 -15.75 1.40 10.50
CA LYS A 360 -16.65 0.85 9.48
C LYS A 360 -18.03 1.45 9.66
N PRO A 361 -18.58 2.16 8.67
CA PRO A 361 -19.98 2.57 8.69
C PRO A 361 -20.90 1.39 8.93
N VAL A 362 -21.88 1.60 9.80
CA VAL A 362 -23.03 0.72 9.93
C VAL A 362 -23.97 1.14 8.81
N VAL A 363 -23.92 0.43 7.69
CA VAL A 363 -24.99 0.52 6.70
C VAL A 363 -26.24 -0.01 7.39
N LEU A 364 -27.12 0.90 7.78
CA LEU A 364 -28.51 0.52 8.01
C LEU A 364 -29.03 0.20 6.60
N LEU A 365 -29.07 -1.08 6.24
CA LEU A 365 -30.08 -1.49 5.28
C LEU A 365 -31.38 -0.92 5.84
N PRO A 366 -32.13 -0.10 5.10
CA PRO A 366 -33.45 0.27 5.55
C PRO A 366 -34.14 -1.06 5.83
N ILE A 367 -34.43 -1.31 7.11
CA ILE A 367 -35.43 -2.31 7.46
C ILE A 367 -36.68 -1.69 6.86
N LEU A 368 -36.97 -2.04 5.60
CA LEU A 368 -38.32 -1.93 5.08
C LEU A 368 -39.15 -2.62 6.14
N GLN A 369 -39.88 -1.82 6.92
CA GLN A 369 -40.91 -2.33 7.80
C GLN A 369 -41.83 -3.13 6.88
N LEU A 370 -41.67 -4.45 6.90
CA LEU A 370 -42.63 -5.36 6.33
C LEU A 370 -43.92 -5.12 7.12
N ARG A 371 -44.78 -4.24 6.61
CA ARG A 371 -46.19 -4.28 6.98
C ARG A 371 -46.71 -5.61 6.45
N GLU A 372 -47.05 -6.50 7.37
CA GLU A 372 -47.92 -7.64 7.06
C GLU A 372 -49.26 -7.07 6.59
N GLU A 373 -49.42 -6.89 5.28
CA GLU A 373 -50.74 -6.96 4.68
C GLU A 373 -50.92 -8.38 4.14
N GLU A 374 -51.99 -9.02 4.60
CA GLU A 374 -52.38 -10.39 4.31
C GLU A 374 -52.31 -10.68 2.81
N ALA A 375 -51.35 -11.52 2.39
CA ALA A 375 -51.33 -12.09 1.05
C ALA A 375 -51.08 -13.60 1.14
N GLU A 376 -52.04 -14.38 0.65
CA GLU A 376 -51.90 -15.81 0.38
C GLU A 376 -50.74 -16.03 -0.62
N GLN A 377 -49.98 -17.12 -0.42
CA GLN A 377 -48.69 -17.50 -1.05
C GLN A 377 -48.49 -17.25 -2.57
N PRO A 378 -47.23 -17.30 -3.09
CA PRO A 378 -45.94 -17.42 -2.42
C PRO A 378 -45.11 -16.12 -2.46
N TYR A 379 -44.25 -15.95 -1.46
CA TYR A 379 -43.47 -14.74 -1.18
C TYR A 379 -42.75 -14.14 -2.40
N VAL A 380 -43.21 -12.96 -2.84
CA VAL A 380 -42.49 -12.06 -3.74
C VAL A 380 -42.22 -10.78 -2.95
N TYR A 381 -40.95 -10.44 -2.76
CA TYR A 381 -40.55 -9.17 -2.15
C TYR A 381 -40.23 -8.17 -3.26
N THR A 382 -40.97 -7.06 -3.31
CA THR A 382 -40.71 -5.97 -4.25
C THR A 382 -39.83 -4.93 -3.56
N LEU A 383 -38.60 -4.75 -4.03
CA LEU A 383 -37.70 -3.70 -3.57
C LEU A 383 -38.01 -2.41 -4.34
N TYR A 384 -38.33 -1.32 -3.65
CA TYR A 384 -38.47 0.00 -4.26
C TYR A 384 -37.16 0.77 -4.08
N VAL A 385 -36.52 1.12 -5.20
CA VAL A 385 -35.32 1.97 -5.25
C VAL A 385 -35.76 3.36 -5.75
N PRO A 386 -35.53 4.46 -5.00
CA PRO A 386 -35.83 5.82 -5.46
C PRO A 386 -35.03 6.20 -6.71
N GLU A 387 -35.59 7.07 -7.58
CA GLU A 387 -34.97 7.49 -8.86
C GLU A 387 -33.63 8.24 -8.69
N ASP A 388 -33.34 8.70 -7.47
CA ASP A 388 -32.20 9.48 -7.04
C ASP A 388 -31.09 8.66 -6.34
N ALA A 389 -31.28 7.34 -6.19
CA ALA A 389 -30.27 6.44 -5.65
C ALA A 389 -29.17 6.13 -6.70
N VAL A 390 -28.12 6.94 -6.71
CA VAL A 390 -26.87 6.65 -7.44
C VAL A 390 -26.02 5.74 -6.55
N ASP A 391 -25.78 4.50 -7.00
CA ASP A 391 -25.00 3.43 -6.36
C ASP A 391 -25.69 2.64 -5.23
N VAL A 392 -26.40 1.57 -5.62
CA VAL A 392 -26.72 0.46 -4.72
C VAL A 392 -26.16 -0.84 -5.29
N CYS A 393 -25.09 -1.36 -4.69
CA CYS A 393 -24.68 -2.76 -4.85
C CYS A 393 -25.51 -3.62 -3.90
N VAL A 394 -26.44 -4.42 -4.44
CA VAL A 394 -27.20 -5.41 -3.65
C VAL A 394 -26.65 -6.80 -3.95
N ASP A 395 -25.99 -7.43 -2.97
CA ASP A 395 -25.82 -8.88 -2.95
C ASP A 395 -27.12 -9.52 -2.42
N ALA A 396 -28.09 -9.71 -3.31
CA ALA A 396 -29.28 -10.51 -3.04
C ALA A 396 -29.62 -11.37 -4.24
N VAL A 397 -30.08 -12.61 -3.99
CA VAL A 397 -30.72 -13.44 -5.02
C VAL A 397 -32.08 -12.80 -5.31
N VAL A 398 -32.12 -11.93 -6.32
CA VAL A 398 -33.33 -11.19 -6.73
C VAL A 398 -34.00 -11.92 -7.88
N HIS A 399 -35.25 -12.36 -7.68
CA HIS A 399 -36.01 -13.07 -8.72
C HIS A 399 -36.70 -12.14 -9.74
N ARG A 400 -36.85 -10.82 -9.46
CA ARG A 400 -37.42 -9.82 -10.40
C ARG A 400 -36.92 -8.40 -10.13
N PHE A 401 -36.69 -7.64 -11.20
CA PHE A 401 -36.47 -6.19 -11.17
C PHE A 401 -37.68 -5.46 -11.76
N VAL A 402 -37.98 -4.27 -11.22
CA VAL A 402 -38.89 -3.29 -11.83
C VAL A 402 -38.15 -1.97 -11.90
N TYR A 403 -37.96 -1.44 -13.11
CA TYR A 403 -37.33 -0.15 -13.36
C TYR A 403 -38.33 0.74 -14.11
N GLY A 404 -38.53 1.98 -13.68
CA GLY A 404 -39.42 2.94 -14.37
C GLY A 404 -40.89 2.49 -14.53
N GLY A 405 -41.38 1.56 -13.71
CA GLY A 405 -42.77 1.09 -13.76
C GLY A 405 -43.06 0.01 -14.81
N GLN A 406 -42.05 -0.61 -15.44
CA GLN A 406 -42.22 -1.76 -16.33
C GLN A 406 -41.56 -3.03 -15.78
N GLU A 407 -42.28 -4.16 -15.87
CA GLU A 407 -41.78 -5.49 -15.48
C GLU A 407 -40.90 -6.10 -16.58
N HIS A 408 -39.71 -6.60 -16.21
CA HIS A 408 -38.88 -7.43 -17.08
C HIS A 408 -38.68 -8.82 -16.44
N GLY A 409 -38.97 -9.88 -17.19
CA GLY A 409 -38.83 -11.27 -16.74
C GLY A 409 -37.41 -11.80 -16.97
N GLY A 410 -36.75 -12.29 -15.93
CA GLY A 410 -35.50 -13.05 -16.03
C GLY A 410 -35.78 -14.56 -16.08
N GLN A 411 -35.12 -15.28 -17.00
CA GLN A 411 -35.07 -16.74 -17.00
C GLN A 411 -33.81 -17.24 -16.25
N GLU A 412 -33.96 -18.37 -15.54
CA GLU A 412 -32.89 -19.09 -14.83
C GLU A 412 -31.82 -19.59 -15.80
N TYR A 413 -30.55 -19.43 -15.41
CA TYR A 413 -29.47 -20.32 -15.86
C TYR A 413 -28.88 -21.02 -14.64
N ASP A 414 -29.11 -22.33 -14.57
CA ASP A 414 -28.48 -23.22 -13.60
C ASP A 414 -27.03 -23.48 -14.01
N GLY A 415 -26.14 -23.40 -13.05
CA GLY A 415 -24.71 -23.53 -13.28
C GLY A 415 -24.30 -24.98 -13.42
N GLN A 416 -23.91 -25.39 -14.62
CA GLN A 416 -22.94 -26.47 -14.83
C GLN A 416 -22.29 -26.40 -16.22
N GLU A 417 -20.96 -26.56 -16.22
CA GLU A 417 -20.04 -26.82 -17.33
C GLU A 417 -19.50 -25.63 -18.15
N GLN A 418 -18.39 -25.11 -17.62
CA GLN A 418 -17.25 -24.56 -18.37
C GLN A 418 -16.56 -25.70 -19.15
N GLU A 419 -16.47 -25.62 -20.48
CA GLU A 419 -15.29 -25.94 -21.32
C GLU A 419 -15.67 -25.84 -22.80
N GLU A 420 -14.73 -25.35 -23.63
CA GLU A 420 -14.83 -25.11 -25.09
C GLU A 420 -15.71 -23.89 -25.45
N ILE A 421 -15.16 -22.77 -25.93
CA ILE A 421 -14.65 -22.60 -27.29
C ILE A 421 -13.55 -21.53 -27.26
N GLY A 422 -12.31 -21.97 -27.43
CA GLY A 422 -11.29 -21.18 -28.10
C GLY A 422 -11.48 -21.30 -29.61
N ASP A 423 -11.06 -20.27 -30.32
CA ASP A 423 -10.89 -20.19 -31.78
C ASP A 423 -12.15 -20.12 -32.65
N ARG A 424 -12.44 -18.90 -33.14
CA ARG A 424 -12.54 -18.53 -34.58
C ARG A 424 -13.53 -17.38 -34.79
N MET A 425 -13.02 -16.16 -35.01
CA MET A 425 -13.65 -15.20 -35.92
C MET A 425 -12.56 -14.32 -36.58
N GLU A 426 -12.16 -14.71 -37.78
CA GLU A 426 -11.66 -13.79 -38.81
C GLU A 426 -12.46 -14.08 -40.09
N GLU A 427 -12.71 -13.02 -40.86
CA GLU A 427 -13.27 -12.93 -42.22
C GLU A 427 -14.78 -12.64 -42.38
N GLY A 428 -15.09 -11.41 -42.83
CA GLY A 428 -15.70 -11.24 -44.16
C GLY A 428 -17.03 -10.47 -44.31
N ASN A 429 -16.90 -9.17 -44.64
CA ASN A 429 -17.60 -8.34 -45.67
C ASN A 429 -19.13 -8.05 -45.71
N GLU A 430 -19.41 -6.73 -45.73
CA GLU A 430 -20.24 -5.88 -46.63
C GLU A 430 -21.64 -6.33 -47.10
N GLU A 431 -22.70 -5.57 -46.75
CA GLU A 431 -23.48 -4.66 -47.64
C GLU A 431 -24.81 -4.17 -46.98
N ASP A 432 -25.27 -3.00 -47.43
CA ASP A 432 -26.31 -2.08 -46.90
C ASP A 432 -27.74 -2.62 -46.65
N VAL A 433 -28.37 -2.23 -45.52
CA VAL A 433 -29.81 -1.85 -45.45
C VAL A 433 -30.04 -0.82 -44.33
N ASP A 434 -30.60 0.33 -44.69
CA ASP A 434 -31.04 1.42 -43.80
C ASP A 434 -32.50 1.15 -43.34
N VAL A 435 -32.73 0.87 -42.05
CA VAL A 435 -34.06 0.82 -41.41
C VAL A 435 -33.99 1.35 -39.97
N GLN A 436 -34.94 2.22 -39.64
CA GLN A 436 -35.13 2.90 -38.37
C GLN A 436 -35.43 1.99 -37.17
N GLN A 437 -35.06 2.51 -36.00
CA GLN A 437 -35.68 2.35 -34.66
C GLN A 437 -35.48 1.07 -33.84
N ASP A 438 -35.29 1.36 -32.54
CA ASP A 438 -35.43 0.57 -31.31
C ASP A 438 -34.36 -0.46 -30.93
N ASP A 439 -33.67 -0.11 -29.85
CA ASP A 439 -33.47 -0.88 -28.61
C ASP A 439 -33.02 -2.35 -28.74
N GLY A 440 -31.80 -2.62 -28.29
CA GLY A 440 -31.32 -3.99 -28.11
C GLY A 440 -29.94 -4.08 -27.47
N ASN A 441 -29.91 -4.00 -26.14
CA ASN A 441 -28.77 -4.37 -25.30
C ASN A 441 -28.18 -5.73 -25.71
N VAL A 442 -26.89 -5.74 -26.07
CA VAL A 442 -26.01 -6.88 -25.80
C VAL A 442 -25.24 -6.49 -24.54
N GLY A 443 -25.55 -7.19 -23.44
CA GLY A 443 -25.00 -6.89 -22.12
C GLY A 443 -23.53 -7.28 -22.02
N ASP A 444 -22.66 -6.31 -22.25
CA ASP A 444 -21.34 -6.30 -21.65
C ASP A 444 -21.45 -5.76 -20.22
N TYR A 445 -20.94 -6.51 -19.24
CA TYR A 445 -20.76 -6.02 -17.88
C TYR A 445 -19.75 -4.87 -17.88
N TYR A 446 -20.25 -3.64 -17.81
CA TYR A 446 -19.43 -2.46 -17.60
C TYR A 446 -19.78 -1.81 -16.26
N CYS A 447 -18.93 -2.02 -15.25
CA CYS A 447 -18.75 -1.02 -14.21
C CYS A 447 -18.03 0.17 -14.85
N TRP A 448 -18.76 1.23 -15.19
CA TRP A 448 -18.15 2.51 -15.53
C TRP A 448 -17.87 3.29 -14.23
N SER A 449 -16.59 3.53 -13.95
CA SER A 449 -16.14 4.47 -12.92
C SER A 449 -15.79 5.79 -13.59
N PRO A 450 -16.52 6.89 -13.35
CA PRO A 450 -16.09 8.21 -13.79
C PRO A 450 -15.40 8.94 -12.63
N TYR A 451 -14.13 8.61 -12.36
CA TYR A 451 -13.25 9.51 -11.59
C TYR A 451 -11.88 9.62 -12.24
N LEU A 452 -11.81 10.43 -13.30
CA LEU A 452 -10.61 11.20 -13.66
C LEU A 452 -11.07 12.54 -14.22
N SER A 453 -11.53 13.45 -13.36
CA SER A 453 -11.53 14.87 -13.65
C SER A 453 -10.77 15.60 -12.55
N HIS A 454 -9.61 16.14 -12.92
CA HIS A 454 -8.88 17.12 -12.14
C HIS A 454 -9.78 18.30 -11.76
N GLU A 455 -9.90 18.60 -10.46
CA GLU A 455 -9.86 19.95 -9.90
C GLU A 455 -9.89 19.91 -8.35
N SER A 456 -8.98 20.67 -7.69
CA SER A 456 -8.97 21.06 -6.26
C SER A 456 -8.53 20.06 -5.14
N PRO A 457 -7.78 20.49 -4.09
CA PRO A 457 -7.12 19.61 -3.10
C PRO A 457 -8.02 19.03 -1.99
N ARG A 458 -9.35 19.13 -2.10
CA ARG A 458 -10.30 18.61 -1.09
C ARG A 458 -10.89 17.24 -1.44
N ASP A 459 -10.62 16.71 -2.64
CA ASP A 459 -11.43 15.64 -3.24
C ASP A 459 -10.86 14.21 -3.06
N ASN A 460 -9.96 14.00 -2.10
CA ASN A 460 -9.43 12.65 -1.78
C ASN A 460 -10.30 11.85 -0.79
N TRP A 461 -11.50 12.36 -0.45
CA TRP A 461 -12.48 11.61 0.34
C TRP A 461 -13.51 10.99 -0.62
N PRO A 462 -13.89 9.71 -0.43
CA PRO A 462 -14.97 9.13 -1.21
C PRO A 462 -16.24 9.98 -1.03
N ILE A 463 -16.88 10.33 -2.14
CA ILE A 463 -18.20 10.97 -2.11
C ILE A 463 -19.17 9.94 -1.56
N TRP A 464 -19.77 10.24 -0.41
CA TRP A 464 -20.82 9.42 0.18
C TRP A 464 -22.11 9.65 -0.60
N PRO A 465 -22.86 8.60 -1.00
CA PRO A 465 -24.20 8.80 -1.51
C PRO A 465 -25.03 9.51 -0.44
N ASP A 466 -25.82 10.51 -0.86
CA ASP A 466 -26.70 11.27 0.02
C ASP A 466 -27.70 10.31 0.67
N MET A 467 -27.41 9.90 1.92
CA MET A 467 -28.36 9.15 2.73
C MET A 467 -29.34 10.14 3.35
N GLU A 468 -30.46 10.38 2.66
CA GLU A 468 -31.60 11.06 3.27
C GLU A 468 -32.13 10.23 4.45
N TYR A 469 -31.86 10.71 5.67
CA TYR A 469 -32.47 10.18 6.88
C TYR A 469 -33.83 10.84 7.09
N THR A 470 -34.92 10.15 6.73
CA THR A 470 -36.26 10.53 7.20
C THR A 470 -36.37 10.18 8.68
N ALA A 471 -36.59 11.20 9.51
CA ALA A 471 -36.90 11.02 10.92
C ALA A 471 -38.37 10.62 11.10
N GLU A 472 -38.63 9.37 11.47
CA GLU A 472 -39.83 8.93 12.22
C GLU A 472 -39.48 7.85 13.25
#